data_AF-A0A2D5PD60-F1
#
_entry.id   AF-A0A2D5PD60-F1
#
_cell.length_a   1.000
_cell.length_b   1.000
_cell.length_c   1.000
_cell.angle_alpha   90.00
_cell.angle_beta   90.00
_cell.angle_gamma   90.00
#
_symmetry.space_group_name_H-M   'P 1'
#
loop_
_entity.id
_entity.type
_entity.pdbx_description
1 polymer ?
#
loop_
_entity_poly.entity_id
_entity_poly.type
_entity_poly.pdbx_seq_one_letter_code
_entity_poly.pdbx_strand_id
1 'polypeptide(L)' 'MYALNQADKFILTIVIVDGDRYDGSNYIRNPFNTAPNVGVISVDYDLNDLLSQAVTADKA' A
#
# COMPACT_ATOMS: atom_id res chain seq x y z
N MET A 1 -2.14 -4.82 -21.73
CA MET A 1 -3.05 -5.35 -20.69
C MET A 1 -2.26 -5.94 -19.51
N TYR A 2 -1.31 -5.20 -18.91
CA TYR A 2 -0.54 -5.69 -17.75
C TYR A 2 -0.11 -4.52 -16.87
N ALA A 3 -1.06 -3.86 -16.20
CA ALA A 3 -0.77 -2.70 -15.34
C ALA A 3 -0.46 -3.09 -13.88
N LEU A 4 -1.04 -4.19 -13.39
CA LEU A 4 -1.04 -4.53 -11.96
C LEU A 4 0.17 -5.33 -11.45
N ASN A 5 1.05 -5.84 -12.33
CA ASN A 5 2.21 -6.66 -11.92
C ASN A 5 3.55 -5.91 -12.08
N GLN A 6 3.54 -4.59 -11.91
CA GLN A 6 4.72 -3.72 -12.05
C GLN A 6 5.08 -3.17 -10.68
N ALA A 7 5.43 -4.07 -9.75
CA ALA A 7 5.58 -3.78 -8.33
C ALA A 7 6.49 -2.56 -8.06
N ASP A 8 7.58 -2.42 -8.81
CA ASP A 8 8.56 -1.35 -8.64
C ASP A 8 8.10 0.02 -9.17
N LYS A 9 6.95 0.09 -9.86
CA LYS A 9 6.44 1.35 -10.44
C LYS A 9 5.48 2.10 -9.54
N PHE A 10 5.06 1.50 -8.44
CA PHE A 10 4.07 2.09 -7.55
C PHE A 10 4.57 2.12 -6.11
N ILE A 11 4.33 3.25 -5.45
CA ILE A 11 4.47 3.41 -4.01
C ILE A 11 3.07 3.68 -3.48
N LEU A 12 2.63 2.90 -2.49
CA LEU A 12 1.39 3.15 -1.76
C LEU A 12 1.71 3.99 -0.53
N THR A 13 0.90 5.01 -0.28
CA THR A 13 0.97 5.81 0.95
C THR A 13 -0.35 5.73 1.68
N ILE A 14 -0.31 5.40 2.97
CA ILE A 14 -1.47 5.32 3.85
C ILE A 14 -1.31 6.36 4.95
N VAL A 15 -2.32 7.22 5.14
CA VAL A 15 -2.38 8.18 6.23
C VAL A 15 -3.59 7.83 7.09
N ILE A 16 -3.36 7.58 8.38
CA ILE A 16 -4.44 7.36 9.34
C ILE A 16 -4.82 8.72 9.92
N VAL A 17 -6.10 9.06 9.83
CA VAL A 17 -6.65 10.35 10.26
C VAL A 17 -7.69 10.10 11.36
N ASP A 18 -7.57 10.82 12.47
CA ASP A 18 -8.51 10.85 13.58
C ASP A 18 -8.90 12.30 13.87
N GLY A 19 -10.05 12.72 13.32
CA GLY A 19 -10.49 14.12 13.33
C GLY A 19 -9.47 15.03 12.65
N ASP A 20 -8.92 15.98 13.42
CA ASP A 20 -7.88 16.91 12.95
C ASP A 20 -6.44 16.38 13.15
N ARG A 21 -6.28 15.16 13.69
CA ARG A 21 -4.97 14.52 13.91
C ARG A 21 -4.68 13.52 12.80
N TYR A 22 -3.42 13.40 12.41
CA TYR A 22 -2.97 12.37 11.49
C TYR A 22 -1.63 11.77 11.93
N ASP A 23 -1.45 10.46 11.75
CA ASP A 23 -0.29 9.69 12.20
C ASP A 23 0.79 9.57 11.12
N GLY A 24 1.16 10.71 10.55
CA GLY A 24 2.17 10.80 9.48
C GLY A 24 1.80 9.98 8.22
N SER A 25 2.71 9.96 7.25
CA SER A 25 2.55 9.15 6.03
C SER A 25 3.29 7.82 6.16
N ASN A 26 2.56 6.72 5.94
CA ASN A 26 3.07 5.35 5.94
C ASN A 26 3.34 4.91 4.50
N TYR A 27 4.61 4.82 4.11
CA TYR A 27 5.02 4.48 2.75
C TYR A 27 5.29 2.99 2.61
N ILE A 28 4.65 2.36 1.63
CA ILE A 28 4.81 0.94 1.31
C ILE A 28 5.36 0.85 -0.11
N ARG A 29 6.53 0.26 -0.25
CA ARG A 29 7.13 -0.07 -1.56
C ARG A 29 6.65 -1.44 -2.00
N ASN A 30 6.44 -1.59 -3.30
CA ASN A 30 6.01 -2.84 -3.92
C ASN A 30 4.73 -3.44 -3.26
N PRO A 31 3.67 -2.62 -3.02
CA PRO A 31 2.49 -3.05 -2.28
C PRO A 31 1.70 -4.18 -2.99
N PHE A 32 1.89 -4.33 -4.30
CA PHE A 32 1.19 -5.29 -5.15
C PHE A 32 2.18 -6.26 -5.81
N ASN A 33 2.81 -7.11 -5.00
CA ASN A 33 3.83 -8.05 -5.46
C ASN A 33 3.28 -9.35 -6.08
N THR A 34 1.96 -9.57 -5.92
CA THR A 34 1.29 -10.79 -6.37
C THR A 34 0.24 -10.42 -7.40
N ALA A 35 0.35 -10.99 -8.59
CA ALA A 35 -0.65 -10.80 -9.62
C ALA A 35 -1.97 -11.48 -9.23
N PRO A 36 -3.13 -10.83 -9.48
CA PRO A 36 -4.41 -11.50 -9.34
C PRO A 36 -4.52 -12.68 -10.31
N ASN A 37 -5.26 -13.71 -9.91
CA ASN A 37 -5.63 -14.82 -10.79
C ASN A 37 -6.42 -14.31 -12.01
N VAL A 38 -6.37 -15.08 -13.10
CA VAL A 38 -7.12 -14.75 -14.32
C VAL A 38 -8.62 -14.65 -14.02
N GLY A 39 -9.24 -13.56 -14.46
CA GLY A 39 -10.68 -13.31 -14.26
C GLY A 39 -11.04 -12.66 -12.93
N VAL A 40 -10.06 -12.38 -12.05
CA VAL A 40 -10.28 -11.63 -10.81
C VAL A 40 -10.33 -10.13 -11.10
N ILE A 41 -11.41 -9.48 -10.65
CA ILE A 41 -11.66 -8.04 -10.86
C ILE A 41 -11.23 -7.15 -9.69
N SER A 42 -11.07 -7.73 -8.51
CA SER A 42 -10.69 -7.04 -7.27
C SER A 42 -9.85 -7.95 -6.38
N VAL A 43 -8.93 -7.35 -5.62
CA VAL A 43 -8.14 -8.03 -4.60
C VAL A 43 -8.28 -7.22 -3.32
N ASP A 44 -8.61 -7.89 -2.23
CA ASP A 44 -8.71 -7.30 -0.91
C ASP A 44 -7.39 -7.48 -0.15
N TYR A 45 -6.99 -6.45 0.58
CA TYR A 45 -5.81 -6.44 1.41
C TYR A 45 -6.19 -6.10 2.84
N ASP A 46 -5.54 -6.76 3.81
CA ASP A 46 -5.66 -6.37 5.21
C ASP A 46 -4.84 -5.11 5.48
N LEU A 47 -5.44 -4.15 6.18
CA LEU A 47 -4.80 -2.88 6.48
C LEU A 47 -3.59 -3.04 7.41
N ASN A 48 -3.65 -3.93 8.41
CA ASN A 48 -2.55 -4.15 9.33
C ASN A 48 -1.37 -4.82 8.61
N ASP A 49 -1.65 -5.77 7.72
CA ASP A 49 -0.61 -6.41 6.90
C ASP A 49 0.11 -5.38 6.01
N LEU A 50 -0.63 -4.43 5.42
CA LEU A 50 -0.04 -3.33 4.66
C LEU A 50 0.80 -2.40 5.54
N LEU A 51 0.27 -1.99 6.70
CA LEU A 51 0.98 -1.10 7.63
C LEU A 51 2.23 -1.75 8.24
N SER A 52 2.25 -3.08 8.41
CA SER A 52 3.43 -3.81 8.89
C SER A 52 4.64 -3.70 7.96
N GLN A 53 4.41 -3.40 6.68
CA GLN A 53 5.44 -3.21 5.65
C GLN A 53 5.83 -1.74 5.48
N ALA A 54 5.13 -0.83 6.16
CA ALA A 54 5.30 0.59 5.94
C ALA A 54 6.55 1.14 6.64
N VAL A 55 7.13 2.16 6.01
CA VAL A 55 8.14 3.02 6.61
C VAL A 55 7.51 4.39 6.82
N THR A 56 7.54 4.89 8.05
CA THR A 56 7.10 6.24 8.40
C THR A 56 8.10 7.27 7.88
N ALA A 57 7.61 8.33 7.23
CA ALA A 57 8.48 9.43 6.79
C ALA A 57 9.04 10.28 7.95
N ASP A 58 8.47 10.17 9.14
CA ASP A 58 8.91 10.93 10.31
C ASP A 58 9.97 10.18 11.13
N LYS A 59 11.15 10.00 10.53
CA LYS A 59 12.48 10.04 11.15
C LYS A 59 13.52 10.41 10.08
N ALA A 60 13.52 11.68 9.68
CA ALA A 60 14.66 12.33 9.01
C ALA A 60 15.21 13.42 9.93
#